data_AF-Q89LI5-F1
#
_entry.id   AF-Q89LI5-F1
#
_cell.length_a   1.000
_cell.length_b   1.000
_cell.length_c   1.000
_cell.angle_alpha   90.00
_cell.angle_beta   90.00
_cell.angle_gamma   90.00
#
_symmetry.space_group_name_H-M   'P 1'
#
loop_
_entity.id
_entity.type
_entity.pdbx_description
1 polymer ?
#
loop_
_entity_poly.entity_id
_entity_poly.type
_entity_poly.pdbx_seq_one_letter_code
_entity_poly.pdbx_strand_id
1 'polypeptide(L)'
;MPEHTDADGYSKVGPGPMVAIRLKWTVHRGDDDQYYVHETIGEQSAPVISGPMTSDAAVHFVDTHEDEAHRRFELLRSEIAGRSSLAEFERKGEA
;
A
#
# COMPACT_ATOMS: atom_id res chain seq x y z
N MET A 1 -9.18 -1.96 -32.08
CA MET A 1 -8.07 -1.85 -31.11
C MET A 1 -8.69 -1.98 -29.74
N PRO A 2 -8.16 -2.78 -28.80
CA PRO A 2 -8.74 -2.80 -27.47
C PRO A 2 -8.57 -1.40 -26.88
N GLU A 3 -9.65 -0.86 -26.32
CA GLU A 3 -9.62 0.40 -25.60
C GLU A 3 -8.64 0.20 -24.43
N HIS A 4 -7.51 0.90 -24.44
CA HIS A 4 -6.64 0.94 -23.28
C HIS A 4 -7.47 1.63 -22.20
N THR A 5 -7.97 0.85 -21.23
CA THR A 5 -8.67 1.38 -20.07
C THR A 5 -7.77 2.44 -19.43
N ASP A 6 -8.16 3.70 -19.56
CA ASP A 6 -7.44 4.83 -18.99
C ASP A 6 -7.27 4.57 -17.48
N ALA A 7 -6.02 4.57 -17.00
CA ALA A 7 -5.71 4.23 -15.62
C ALA A 7 -5.94 5.38 -14.65
N ASP A 8 -6.37 6.56 -15.12
CA ASP A 8 -6.63 7.70 -14.24
C ASP A 8 -7.67 7.36 -13.16
N GLY A 9 -7.35 7.70 -11.92
CA GLY A 9 -8.19 7.39 -10.77
C GLY A 9 -8.09 5.94 -10.27
N TYR A 10 -7.34 5.05 -10.94
CA TYR A 10 -7.04 3.74 -10.39
C TYR A 10 -6.35 3.89 -9.03
N SER A 11 -6.87 3.23 -8.00
CA SER A 11 -6.35 3.39 -6.65
C SER A 11 -6.49 2.14 -5.81
N LYS A 12 -5.55 2.00 -4.87
CA LYS A 12 -5.55 0.94 -3.85
C LYS A 12 -5.17 1.53 -2.49
N VAL A 13 -5.60 0.84 -1.44
CA VAL A 13 -5.25 1.18 -0.06
C VAL A 13 -4.46 0.03 0.55
N GLY A 14 -3.40 0.37 1.28
CA GLY A 14 -2.55 -0.59 1.96
C GLY A 14 -3.27 -1.27 3.13
N PRO A 15 -2.67 -2.33 3.70
CA PRO A 15 -3.22 -3.05 4.84
C PRO A 15 -3.16 -2.23 6.13
N GLY A 16 -3.87 -2.70 7.16
CA GLY A 16 -3.77 -2.19 8.51
C GLY A 16 -5.03 -1.45 9.01
N PRO A 17 -5.35 -1.55 10.30
CA PRO A 17 -6.66 -1.14 10.83
C PRO A 17 -6.83 0.39 10.96
N MET A 18 -5.73 1.16 11.00
CA MET A 18 -5.77 2.60 11.27
C MET A 18 -5.73 3.42 9.98
N VAL A 19 -6.87 4.04 9.63
CA VAL A 19 -7.01 4.88 8.43
C VAL A 19 -6.00 6.03 8.40
N ALA A 20 -5.71 6.65 9.54
CA ALA A 20 -4.84 7.81 9.64
C ALA A 20 -3.38 7.59 9.18
N ILE A 21 -2.92 6.33 9.19
CA ILE A 21 -1.54 5.96 8.81
C ILE A 21 -1.50 4.96 7.65
N ARG A 22 -2.66 4.65 7.04
CA ARG A 22 -2.74 3.66 5.98
C ARG A 22 -2.21 4.26 4.69
N LEU A 23 -1.41 3.49 3.96
CA LEU A 23 -0.96 3.88 2.63
C LEU A 23 -2.14 3.91 1.64
N LYS A 24 -2.13 4.85 0.71
CA LYS A 24 -3.02 4.88 -0.45
C LYS A 24 -2.21 5.27 -1.67
N TRP A 25 -2.37 4.51 -2.74
CA TRP A 25 -1.83 4.81 -4.05
C TRP A 25 -2.95 5.23 -4.98
N THR A 26 -2.76 6.32 -5.71
CA THR A 26 -3.72 6.81 -6.72
C THR A 26 -2.97 7.15 -8.00
N VAL A 27 -3.42 6.61 -9.12
CA VAL A 27 -2.91 6.94 -10.45
C VAL A 27 -3.54 8.25 -10.91
N HIS A 28 -2.71 9.14 -11.43
CA HIS A 28 -3.09 10.40 -12.03
C HIS A 28 -2.51 10.47 -13.45
N ARG A 29 -3.35 10.83 -14.41
CA ARG A 29 -2.89 11.19 -15.75
C ARG A 29 -2.29 12.60 -15.70
N GLY A 30 -1.07 12.72 -16.20
CA GLY A 30 -0.43 13.99 -16.48
C GLY A 30 -0.54 14.37 -17.95
N ASP A 31 0.30 15.31 -18.36
CA ASP A 31 0.39 15.74 -19.75
C ASP A 31 1.01 14.62 -20.63
N ASP A 32 0.80 14.72 -21.95
CA ASP A 32 1.44 13.84 -22.94
C ASP A 32 1.18 12.32 -22.76
N ASP A 33 -0.01 11.93 -22.31
CA ASP A 33 -0.40 10.53 -22.07
C ASP A 33 0.50 9.79 -21.05
N GLN A 34 1.17 10.56 -20.18
CA GLN A 34 1.99 10.04 -19.09
C GLN A 34 1.15 9.89 -17.82
N TYR A 35 1.50 8.90 -17.01
CA TYR A 35 0.84 8.62 -15.75
C TYR A 35 1.82 8.73 -14.59
N TYR A 36 1.30 9.17 -13.46
CA TYR A 36 2.00 9.31 -12.19
C TYR A 36 1.23 8.59 -11.10
N VAL A 37 1.93 7.98 -10.16
CA VAL A 37 1.33 7.37 -8.98
C VAL A 37 1.63 8.25 -7.77
N HIS A 38 0.57 8.74 -7.12
CA HIS A 38 0.66 9.42 -5.84
C HIS A 38 0.52 8.40 -4.72
N GLU A 39 1.58 8.22 -3.94
CA GLU A 39 1.56 7.47 -2.69
C GLU A 39 1.35 8.44 -1.52
N THR A 40 0.33 8.18 -0.70
CA THR A 40 -0.05 9.00 0.45
C THR A 40 -0.19 8.14 1.71
N ILE A 41 0.12 8.73 2.86
CA ILE A 41 -0.14 8.11 4.18
C ILE A 41 -1.31 8.84 4.82
N GLY A 42 -2.42 8.14 5.07
CA GLY A 42 -3.65 8.75 5.54
C GLY A 42 -4.27 9.71 4.52
N GLU A 43 -5.23 10.52 4.98
CA GLU A 43 -6.08 11.35 4.10
C GLU A 43 -5.53 12.75 3.77
N GLN A 44 -4.52 13.22 4.53
CA GLN A 44 -4.10 14.65 4.53
C GLN A 44 -2.60 14.85 4.28
N SER A 45 -1.85 13.81 3.96
CA SER A 45 -0.39 13.91 3.77
C SER A 45 -0.01 14.37 2.37
N ALA A 46 1.13 15.05 2.26
CA ALA A 46 1.74 15.35 0.97
C ALA A 46 2.13 14.05 0.24
N PRO A 47 1.79 13.89 -1.06
CA PRO A 47 2.07 12.65 -1.78
C PRO A 47 3.55 12.52 -2.14
N VAL A 48 4.05 11.30 -2.11
CA VAL A 48 5.26 10.89 -2.82
C VAL A 48 4.85 10.50 -4.24
N ILE A 49 5.42 11.18 -5.24
CA ILE A 49 5.03 11.01 -6.65
C ILE A 49 6.04 10.12 -7.36
N SER A 50 5.55 9.07 -8.03
CA SER A 50 6.34 8.19 -8.89
C SER A 50 5.90 8.31 -10.35
N GLY A 51 6.83 8.43 -11.29
CA GLY A 51 6.58 8.62 -12.71
C GLY A 51 7.56 9.57 -13.38
N PRO A 52 7.37 9.91 -14.67
CA PRO A 52 6.27 9.47 -15.53
C PRO A 52 6.38 7.99 -15.95
N MET A 53 5.24 7.36 -16.25
CA MET A 53 5.17 6.00 -16.79
C MET A 53 3.94 5.80 -17.69
N THR A 54 3.85 4.64 -18.36
CA THR A 54 2.68 4.29 -19.16
C THR A 54 1.50 3.89 -18.27
N SER A 55 0.28 3.91 -18.82
CA SER A 55 -0.95 3.49 -18.12
C SER A 55 -0.81 2.10 -17.47
N ASP A 56 -0.31 1.12 -18.23
CA ASP A 56 -0.09 -0.25 -17.76
C ASP A 56 0.95 -0.33 -16.64
N ALA A 57 2.06 0.41 -16.79
CA ALA A 57 3.11 0.46 -15.78
C ALA A 57 2.62 1.11 -14.47
N ALA A 58 1.73 2.10 -14.55
CA ALA A 58 1.12 2.74 -13.38
C ALA A 58 0.22 1.77 -12.60
N VAL A 59 -0.62 1.00 -13.30
CA VAL A 59 -1.47 -0.04 -12.68
C VAL A 59 -0.60 -1.11 -12.03
N HIS A 60 0.40 -1.63 -12.78
CA HIS A 60 1.32 -2.64 -12.26
C HIS A 60 2.13 -2.14 -11.05
N PHE A 61 2.54 -0.87 -11.05
CA PHE A 61 3.23 -0.25 -9.92
C PHE A 61 2.35 -0.29 -8.66
N VAL A 62 1.10 0.15 -8.77
CA VAL A 62 0.13 0.17 -7.67
C VAL A 62 -0.11 -1.25 -7.14
N ASP A 63 -0.29 -2.22 -8.04
CA ASP A 63 -0.53 -3.61 -7.66
C ASP A 63 0.66 -4.23 -6.93
N THR A 64 1.87 -3.99 -7.42
CA THR A 64 3.10 -4.50 -6.81
C THR A 64 3.32 -3.92 -5.41
N HIS A 65 3.10 -2.61 -5.24
CA HIS A 65 3.30 -1.94 -3.95
C HIS A 65 2.25 -2.36 -2.93
N GLU A 66 1.00 -2.58 -3.35
CA GLU A 66 -0.04 -3.06 -2.47
C GLU A 66 0.24 -4.49 -1.97
N ASP A 67 0.61 -5.41 -2.87
CA ASP A 67 1.00 -6.78 -2.48
C ASP A 67 2.19 -6.78 -1.52
N GLU A 68 3.22 -5.99 -1.81
CA GLU A 68 4.38 -5.87 -0.95
C GLU A 68 4.00 -5.31 0.44
N ALA A 69 3.15 -4.28 0.49
CA ALA A 69 2.66 -3.73 1.74
C ALA A 69 1.86 -4.78 2.53
N HIS A 70 1.02 -5.57 1.87
CA HIS A 70 0.29 -6.68 2.47
C HIS A 70 1.23 -7.72 3.09
N ARG A 71 2.25 -8.12 2.34
CA ARG A 71 3.26 -9.07 2.82
C ARG A 71 4.02 -8.56 4.04
N ARG A 72 4.47 -7.30 4.00
CA ARG A 72 5.17 -6.64 5.12
C ARG A 72 4.26 -6.53 6.35
N PHE A 73 2.98 -6.21 6.17
CA PHE A 73 2.01 -6.14 7.26
C PHE A 73 1.76 -7.51 7.90
N GLU A 74 1.60 -8.56 7.11
CA GLU A 74 1.37 -9.92 7.63
C GLU A 74 2.58 -10.47 8.38
N LEU A 75 3.80 -10.16 7.92
CA LEU A 75 5.03 -10.45 8.65
C LEU A 75 5.02 -9.76 10.02
N LEU A 76 4.77 -8.44 10.04
CA LEU A 76 4.70 -7.67 11.27
C LEU A 76 3.62 -8.18 12.23
N ARG A 77 2.42 -8.52 11.70
CA ARG A 77 1.32 -9.10 12.47
C ARG A 77 1.74 -10.41 13.12
N SER A 78 2.44 -11.26 12.38
CA SER A 78 2.95 -12.55 12.87
C SER A 78 4.02 -12.36 13.94
N GLU A 79 4.92 -11.39 13.78
CA GLU A 79 5.93 -11.05 14.80
C GLU A 79 5.28 -10.55 16.10
N ILE A 80 4.29 -9.64 16.01
CA ILE A 80 3.58 -9.12 17.18
C ILE A 80 2.82 -10.24 17.87
N ALA A 81 2.06 -11.05 17.13
CA ALA A 81 1.33 -12.19 17.70
C ALA A 81 2.28 -13.20 18.38
N GLY A 82 3.45 -13.46 17.80
CA GLY A 82 4.49 -14.32 18.37
C GLY A 82 5.16 -13.75 19.62
N ARG A 83 5.32 -12.42 19.71
CA ARG A 83 5.82 -11.76 20.93
C ARG A 83 4.76 -11.73 22.03
N SER A 84 3.50 -11.48 21.67
CA SER A 84 2.37 -11.52 22.61
C SER A 84 2.18 -12.91 23.21
N SER A 85 2.34 -13.97 22.42
CA SER A 85 2.26 -15.34 22.94
C SER A 85 3.43 -15.66 23.89
N LEU A 86 4.66 -15.29 23.56
CA LEU A 86 5.83 -15.46 24.46
C LEU A 86 5.64 -14.73 25.80
N ALA A 87 5.18 -13.48 25.78
CA ALA A 87 4.91 -12.71 27.00
C ALA A 87 3.79 -13.33 27.87
N GLU A 88 2.82 -14.02 27.26
CA GLU A 88 1.73 -14.70 27.98
C GLU A 88 2.19 -16.05 28.56
N PHE A 89 3.11 -16.76 27.90
CA PHE A 89 3.76 -17.96 28.43
C PHE A 89 4.67 -17.64 29.63
N GLU A 90 5.46 -16.57 29.58
CA GLU A 90 6.34 -16.16 30.69
C GLU A 90 5.53 -15.81 31.95
N ARG A 91 4.39 -15.11 31.81
CA ARG A 91 3.52 -14.78 32.96
C ARG A 91 2.90 -16.02 33.62
N LYS A 92 2.64 -17.09 32.85
CA LYS A 92 1.99 -18.31 33.36
C LYS A 92 2.99 -19.30 33.98
N GLY A 93 4.29 -19.14 33.72
CA GLY A 93 5.36 -19.98 34.28
C GLY A 93 5.87 -19.58 35.67
N GLU A 94 5.37 -18.47 36.23
CA GLU A 94 5.80 -17.94 37.54
C GLU A 94 4.78 -18.17 38.68
N ALA A 95 3.92 -19.19 38.56
CA ALA A 95 2.92 -19.55 39.57
C ALA A 95 3.19 -20.92 40.23
#